data_AF-A0A7W0T0N5-F1
#
_entry.id   AF-A0A7W0T0N5-F1
#
_cell.length_a   1.000
_cell.length_b   1.000
_cell.length_c   1.000
_cell.angle_alpha   90.00
_cell.angle_beta   90.00
_cell.angle_gamma   90.00
#
_symmetry.space_group_name_H-M   'P 1'
#
loop_
_entity.id
_entity.type
_entity.pdbx_description
1 polymer ?
#
loop_
_entity_poly.entity_id
_entity_poly.type
_entity_poly.pdbx_seq_one_letter_code
_entity_poly.pdbx_strand_id
1 'polypeptide(L)'
;MNLNLSSTQGVHQRERGQLSGQAGREATNSRAVVIGAGIGGLLASRVLSDHYDEVVILERDELPATGSHRRCIPQGRHVHALMAKGLQVVEHLFPGISADLVSQGAVPANAGMDVLFFQHGGYHCQAESKTTPILIGRPLLESTIRQHLLQNPNIRIIERCAALGLLADDDGSRITGVRTSGGPAANSDQVILADMVVDSGGRGSKLPRWLKALGYEAPKESRMESNIHYSTRCFRRSRDHMAGKLATVIASSHGASRSGIILAQESETWLVTLIGRKGVQPPKALDEFIDYARRLEAPEIADTIRHAEPLGDASVFGFPHSQWRHYERLNRFPEGLLAFGDAICGFNPVFGQGMTIAALEAECLDRSLAEGMANLAHRFFTGSAPDIDAAWELTTSEDLRFAPISTVIPRKVRVTNWYLDHLHVAARHEPAVTLAFREVVNVNQRPASLLRPGTALRVLRGNLHDRLSVDRTAGPFPASGAIEPLPSLPTSAD
;
A
#
# COMPACT_ATOMS: atom_id res chain seq x y z
N MET A 1 -22.68 84.24 -33.52
CA MET A 1 -22.74 83.55 -34.82
C MET A 1 -23.84 82.49 -34.70
N ASN A 2 -24.97 82.73 -35.39
CA ASN A 2 -26.10 81.84 -35.72
C ASN A 2 -26.67 80.80 -34.71
N LEU A 3 -27.91 81.11 -34.29
CA LEU A 3 -29.17 80.33 -34.45
C LEU A 3 -29.37 78.95 -33.77
N ASN A 4 -30.45 78.89 -32.96
CA ASN A 4 -31.59 77.93 -32.97
C ASN A 4 -31.30 76.41 -32.75
N LEU A 5 -32.13 75.57 -32.12
CA LEU A 5 -33.49 75.58 -31.56
C LEU A 5 -33.59 74.35 -30.61
N SER A 6 -34.34 74.53 -29.51
CA SER A 6 -35.46 73.72 -28.99
C SER A 6 -35.39 72.17 -28.92
N SER A 7 -35.61 71.58 -27.74
CA SER A 7 -36.87 70.88 -27.32
C SER A 7 -36.98 69.43 -27.86
N THR A 8 -37.44 68.37 -27.17
CA THR A 8 -38.42 68.22 -26.08
C THR A 8 -38.47 66.73 -25.69
N GLN A 9 -38.74 66.44 -24.41
CA GLN A 9 -39.67 65.43 -23.82
C GLN A 9 -39.79 63.97 -24.30
N GLY A 10 -40.04 63.10 -23.30
CA GLY A 10 -40.87 61.88 -23.36
C GLY A 10 -40.15 60.64 -22.80
N VAL A 11 -40.30 60.22 -21.53
CA VAL A 11 -41.43 59.53 -20.85
C VAL A 11 -41.90 58.25 -21.57
N HIS A 12 -41.69 57.08 -20.95
CA HIS A 12 -42.57 55.88 -20.83
C HIS A 12 -41.74 54.71 -20.23
N GLN A 13 -41.96 54.27 -18.99
CA GLN A 13 -42.92 53.24 -18.52
C GLN A 13 -42.89 51.88 -19.24
N ARG A 14 -42.51 50.85 -18.46
CA ARG A 14 -42.88 49.41 -18.51
C ARG A 14 -42.63 48.65 -19.82
N GLU A 15 -41.74 47.65 -19.72
CA GLU A 15 -41.97 46.36 -20.38
C GLU A 15 -41.37 45.21 -19.54
N ARG A 16 -42.26 44.29 -19.12
CA ARG A 16 -41.91 42.97 -18.63
C ARG A 16 -41.44 42.15 -19.83
N GLY A 17 -40.15 41.90 -19.93
CA GLY A 17 -39.58 40.93 -20.86
C GLY A 17 -39.21 39.65 -20.13
N GLN A 18 -39.96 38.58 -20.38
CA GLN A 18 -39.58 37.21 -20.06
C GLN A 18 -38.22 36.91 -20.70
N LEU A 19 -37.19 36.64 -19.90
CA LEU A 19 -35.97 35.99 -20.38
C LEU A 19 -36.15 34.48 -20.24
N SER A 20 -36.97 33.93 -21.15
CA SER A 20 -36.85 32.53 -21.55
C SER A 20 -35.60 32.39 -22.42
N GLY A 21 -34.46 32.21 -21.76
CA GLY A 21 -33.21 31.82 -22.42
C GLY A 21 -32.98 30.34 -22.19
N GLN A 22 -33.49 29.49 -23.09
CA GLN A 22 -32.87 28.21 -23.37
C GLN A 22 -31.45 28.50 -23.87
N ALA A 23 -30.50 28.64 -22.94
CA ALA A 23 -29.10 28.49 -23.26
C ALA A 23 -28.89 27.00 -23.48
N GLY A 24 -28.72 26.62 -24.75
CA GLY A 24 -28.22 25.30 -25.09
C GLY A 24 -26.98 25.03 -24.26
N ARG A 25 -27.01 23.91 -23.53
CA ARG A 25 -25.80 23.30 -23.02
C ARG A 25 -24.99 23.01 -24.28
N GLU A 26 -24.04 23.88 -24.64
CA GLU A 26 -22.91 23.48 -25.48
C GLU A 26 -22.47 22.13 -24.93
N ALA A 27 -22.22 21.14 -25.79
CA ALA A 27 -21.79 19.82 -25.35
C ALA A 27 -20.45 20.00 -24.64
N THR A 28 -20.49 20.30 -23.34
CA THR A 28 -19.33 20.45 -22.50
C THR A 28 -18.76 19.05 -22.35
N ASN A 29 -17.60 18.81 -22.96
CA ASN A 29 -16.83 17.59 -22.76
C ASN A 29 -16.84 17.21 -21.28
N SER A 30 -17.22 15.97 -21.00
CA SER A 30 -17.32 15.42 -19.65
C SER A 30 -15.94 15.39 -19.01
N ARG A 31 -15.82 15.90 -17.78
CA ARG A 31 -14.52 16.00 -17.09
C ARG A 31 -14.51 15.31 -15.75
N ALA A 32 -13.49 14.50 -15.52
CA ALA A 32 -13.12 14.01 -14.20
C ALA A 32 -11.89 14.74 -13.65
N VAL A 33 -11.87 14.98 -12.34
CA VAL A 33 -10.72 15.50 -11.61
C VAL A 33 -10.29 14.48 -10.56
N VAL A 34 -9.01 14.15 -10.52
CA VAL A 34 -8.42 13.22 -9.53
C VAL A 34 -7.46 13.99 -8.64
N ILE A 35 -7.69 13.97 -7.32
CA ILE A 35 -6.85 14.63 -6.33
C ILE A 35 -5.78 13.63 -5.87
N GLY A 36 -4.51 13.90 -6.21
CA GLY A 36 -3.34 13.08 -5.89
C GLY A 36 -2.84 12.25 -7.07
N ALA A 37 -1.53 12.24 -7.31
CA ALA A 37 -0.86 11.45 -8.37
C ALA A 37 0.01 10.31 -7.79
N GLY A 38 -0.45 9.70 -6.68
CA GLY A 38 0.07 8.42 -6.20
C GLY A 38 -0.55 7.24 -6.96
N ILE A 39 -0.13 6.00 -6.63
CA ILE A 39 -0.65 4.78 -7.28
C ILE A 39 -2.19 4.79 -7.39
N GLY A 40 -2.92 5.02 -6.29
CA GLY A 40 -4.38 5.05 -6.33
C GLY A 40 -4.95 6.06 -7.33
N GLY A 41 -4.43 7.29 -7.33
CA GLY A 41 -4.87 8.34 -8.26
C GLY A 41 -4.53 8.02 -9.72
N LEU A 42 -3.37 7.43 -9.99
CA LEU A 42 -2.98 7.02 -11.34
C LEU A 42 -3.88 5.89 -11.86
N LEU A 43 -4.19 4.90 -11.02
CA LEU A 43 -5.08 3.79 -11.39
C LEU A 43 -6.52 4.25 -11.59
N ALA A 44 -7.04 5.11 -10.70
CA ALA A 44 -8.35 5.72 -10.87
C ALA A 44 -8.44 6.54 -12.17
N SER A 45 -7.40 7.34 -12.46
CA SER A 45 -7.35 8.15 -13.68
C SER A 45 -7.37 7.32 -14.95
N ARG A 46 -6.68 6.16 -14.96
CA ARG A 46 -6.70 5.23 -16.09
C ARG A 46 -8.10 4.70 -16.33
N VAL A 47 -8.83 4.31 -15.30
CA VAL A 47 -10.20 3.82 -15.44
C VAL A 47 -11.12 4.95 -15.93
N LEU A 48 -11.04 6.14 -15.31
CA LEU A 48 -11.86 7.28 -15.68
C LEU A 48 -11.65 7.75 -17.13
N SER A 49 -10.46 7.54 -17.71
CA SER A 49 -10.19 7.97 -19.08
C SER A 49 -10.99 7.24 -20.14
N ASP A 50 -11.59 6.08 -19.81
CA ASP A 50 -12.45 5.34 -20.72
C ASP A 50 -13.91 5.83 -20.67
N HIS A 51 -14.25 6.67 -19.68
CA HIS A 51 -15.62 7.13 -19.41
C HIS A 51 -15.80 8.65 -19.46
N TYR A 52 -14.72 9.43 -19.44
CA TYR A 52 -14.73 10.89 -19.46
C TYR A 52 -13.85 11.43 -20.59
N ASP A 53 -14.29 12.51 -21.21
CA ASP A 53 -13.58 13.15 -22.32
C ASP A 53 -12.25 13.79 -21.87
N GLU A 54 -12.17 14.23 -20.60
CA GLU A 54 -10.97 14.79 -20.00
C GLU A 54 -10.77 14.30 -18.56
N VAL A 55 -9.55 13.89 -18.22
CA VAL A 55 -9.14 13.56 -16.83
C VAL A 55 -8.00 14.47 -16.40
N VAL A 56 -8.22 15.23 -15.33
CA VAL A 56 -7.24 16.17 -14.76
C VAL A 56 -6.76 15.67 -13.41
N ILE A 57 -5.47 15.34 -13.30
CA ILE A 57 -4.86 14.92 -12.04
C ILE A 57 -4.22 16.13 -11.37
N LEU A 58 -4.55 16.37 -10.11
CA LEU A 58 -3.98 17.45 -9.29
C LEU A 58 -2.96 16.87 -8.33
N GLU A 59 -1.70 17.27 -8.46
CA GLU A 59 -0.64 16.87 -7.55
C GLU A 59 -0.03 18.09 -6.86
N ARG A 60 0.08 18.02 -5.53
CA ARG A 60 0.66 19.09 -4.72
C ARG A 60 2.18 19.15 -4.81
N ASP A 61 2.82 18.03 -5.12
CA ASP A 61 4.25 17.92 -5.36
C ASP A 61 4.61 18.22 -6.82
N GLU A 62 5.91 18.40 -7.05
CA GLU A 62 6.52 18.23 -8.36
C GLU A 62 6.77 16.74 -8.61
N LEU A 63 6.52 16.30 -9.83
CA LEU A 63 6.65 14.93 -10.27
C LEU A 63 8.01 14.76 -10.96
N PRO A 64 9.00 14.10 -10.32
CA PRO A 64 10.27 13.86 -10.97
C PRO A 64 10.07 12.97 -12.20
N ALA A 65 10.76 13.28 -13.30
CA ALA A 65 10.64 12.58 -14.57
C ALA A 65 10.85 11.06 -14.41
N THR A 66 11.83 10.65 -13.60
CA THR A 66 12.18 9.24 -13.37
C THR A 66 12.57 8.96 -11.91
N GLY A 67 12.11 7.81 -11.39
CA GLY A 67 12.76 7.04 -10.31
C GLY A 67 13.05 7.72 -8.95
N SER A 68 12.66 8.98 -8.75
CA SER A 68 13.05 9.76 -7.57
C SER A 68 11.95 9.84 -6.52
N HIS A 69 12.33 9.85 -5.24
CA HIS A 69 11.38 9.95 -4.12
C HIS A 69 10.71 11.34 -4.05
N ARG A 70 9.42 11.35 -3.73
CA ARG A 70 8.61 12.58 -3.54
C ARG A 70 8.43 12.93 -2.07
N ARG A 71 8.17 14.21 -1.77
CA ARG A 71 8.01 14.72 -0.38
C ARG A 71 6.72 14.18 0.25
N CYS A 72 5.65 14.12 -0.52
CA CYS A 72 4.31 13.77 -0.04
C CYS A 72 4.04 12.27 0.05
N ILE A 73 5.04 11.45 -0.28
CA ILE A 73 5.02 9.99 -0.13
C ILE A 73 6.24 9.57 0.72
N PRO A 74 6.30 9.98 2.01
CA PRO A 74 7.42 9.63 2.89
C PRO A 74 7.61 8.11 3.00
N GLN A 75 6.51 7.34 2.92
CA GLN A 75 6.56 5.88 2.89
C GLN A 75 7.35 5.35 1.69
N GLY A 76 7.42 6.06 0.57
CA GLY A 76 8.03 5.62 -0.70
C GLY A 76 9.52 5.26 -0.63
N ARG A 77 10.18 5.54 0.50
CA ARG A 77 11.55 5.14 0.82
C ARG A 77 11.67 3.79 1.54
N HIS A 78 10.54 3.19 1.92
CA HIS A 78 10.45 1.91 2.61
C HIS A 78 10.06 0.77 1.65
N VAL A 79 10.28 -0.47 2.07
CA VAL A 79 9.90 -1.65 1.28
C VAL A 79 8.41 -1.59 0.89
N HIS A 80 8.17 -1.73 -0.40
CA HIS A 80 6.86 -2.02 -0.97
C HIS A 80 7.00 -3.23 -1.87
N ALA A 81 5.95 -4.02 -1.95
CA ALA A 81 5.85 -5.11 -2.92
C ALA A 81 4.49 -4.99 -3.61
N LEU A 82 4.48 -5.03 -4.93
CA LEU A 82 3.24 -5.21 -5.68
C LEU A 82 2.96 -6.71 -5.74
N MET A 83 1.91 -7.16 -5.06
CA MET A 83 1.56 -8.58 -5.02
C MET A 83 1.14 -9.08 -6.40
N ALA A 84 1.26 -10.38 -6.65
CA ALA A 84 0.97 -10.99 -7.95
C ALA A 84 -0.40 -10.59 -8.52
N LYS A 85 -1.47 -10.62 -7.70
CA LYS A 85 -2.80 -10.18 -8.15
C LYS A 85 -2.81 -8.70 -8.54
N GLY A 86 -2.14 -7.84 -7.78
CA GLY A 86 -2.03 -6.42 -8.10
C GLY A 86 -1.29 -6.18 -9.41
N LEU A 87 -0.21 -6.93 -9.67
CA LEU A 87 0.51 -6.87 -10.94
C LEU A 87 -0.37 -7.31 -12.11
N GLN A 88 -1.18 -8.37 -11.96
CA GLN A 88 -2.12 -8.80 -13.00
C GLN A 88 -3.14 -7.70 -13.36
N VAL A 89 -3.67 -7.00 -12.35
CA VAL A 89 -4.60 -5.89 -12.59
C VAL A 89 -3.89 -4.74 -13.31
N VAL A 90 -2.70 -4.36 -12.84
CA VAL A 90 -1.92 -3.28 -13.45
C VAL A 90 -1.54 -3.62 -14.89
N GLU A 91 -1.19 -4.87 -15.18
CA GLU A 91 -0.94 -5.36 -16.55
C GLU A 91 -2.19 -5.29 -17.43
N HIS A 92 -3.38 -5.58 -16.88
CA HIS A 92 -4.62 -5.44 -17.63
C HIS A 92 -4.95 -3.98 -17.97
N LEU A 93 -4.73 -3.07 -17.02
CA LEU A 93 -4.96 -1.63 -17.20
C LEU A 93 -3.92 -0.96 -18.12
N PHE A 94 -2.68 -1.46 -18.09
CA PHE A 94 -1.55 -0.98 -18.88
C PHE A 94 -0.82 -2.15 -19.56
N PRO A 95 -1.34 -2.64 -20.70
CA PRO A 95 -0.74 -3.77 -21.40
C PRO A 95 0.75 -3.54 -21.72
N GLY A 96 1.61 -4.49 -21.35
CA GLY A 96 3.06 -4.42 -21.57
C GLY A 96 3.86 -3.81 -20.43
N ILE A 97 3.21 -3.24 -19.40
CA ILE A 97 3.90 -2.56 -18.31
C ILE A 97 4.88 -3.47 -17.56
N SER A 98 4.57 -4.75 -17.36
CA SER A 98 5.50 -5.68 -16.70
C SER A 98 6.80 -5.84 -17.49
N ALA A 99 6.73 -5.90 -18.82
CA ALA A 99 7.91 -5.98 -19.67
C ALA A 99 8.74 -4.69 -19.60
N ASP A 100 8.08 -3.53 -19.56
CA ASP A 100 8.74 -2.23 -19.41
C ASP A 100 9.38 -2.03 -18.04
N LEU A 101 8.80 -2.58 -16.99
CA LEU A 101 9.39 -2.57 -15.66
C LEU A 101 10.65 -3.43 -15.62
N VAL A 102 10.59 -4.64 -16.20
CA VAL A 102 11.75 -5.55 -16.27
C VAL A 102 12.86 -4.97 -17.14
N SER A 103 12.52 -4.32 -18.26
CA SER A 103 13.52 -3.67 -19.13
C SER A 103 14.21 -2.49 -18.43
N GLN A 104 13.55 -1.86 -17.47
CA GLN A 104 14.11 -0.83 -16.59
C GLN A 104 14.82 -1.39 -15.34
N GLY A 105 14.96 -2.71 -15.23
CA GLY A 105 15.75 -3.38 -14.20
C GLY A 105 14.97 -3.88 -12.99
N ALA A 106 13.63 -3.79 -13.00
CA ALA A 106 12.82 -4.47 -11.98
C ALA A 106 13.08 -5.99 -12.02
N VAL A 107 13.02 -6.65 -10.87
CA VAL A 107 13.54 -8.02 -10.72
C VAL A 107 12.38 -9.01 -10.54
N PRO A 108 12.06 -9.84 -11.55
CA PRO A 108 11.12 -10.94 -11.38
C PRO A 108 11.66 -11.94 -10.36
N ALA A 109 10.82 -12.39 -9.43
CA ALA A 109 11.20 -13.37 -8.43
C ALA A 109 10.11 -14.44 -8.29
N ASN A 110 10.47 -15.70 -8.35
CA ASN A 110 9.59 -16.79 -7.94
C ASN A 110 9.45 -16.72 -6.42
N ALA A 111 8.28 -16.30 -5.92
CA ALA A 111 8.00 -16.21 -4.48
C ALA A 111 8.30 -17.51 -3.72
N GLY A 112 8.23 -18.62 -4.47
CA GLY A 112 8.47 -20.00 -4.07
C GLY A 112 9.92 -20.37 -3.73
N MET A 113 10.83 -19.91 -4.60
CA MET A 113 12.21 -20.38 -4.70
C MET A 113 13.23 -19.28 -4.42
N ASP A 114 12.90 -18.03 -4.74
CA ASP A 114 13.82 -16.89 -4.67
C ASP A 114 13.66 -16.09 -3.37
N VAL A 115 12.60 -16.34 -2.60
CA VAL A 115 12.27 -15.64 -1.36
C VAL A 115 12.42 -16.59 -0.18
N LEU A 116 13.28 -16.23 0.77
CA LEU A 116 13.35 -16.88 2.08
C LEU A 116 12.33 -16.23 3.02
N PHE A 117 11.63 -17.05 3.78
CA PHE A 117 10.64 -16.60 4.72
C PHE A 117 10.88 -17.30 6.07
N PHE A 118 11.36 -16.55 7.05
CA PHE A 118 11.65 -17.03 8.39
C PHE A 118 10.57 -16.55 9.35
N GLN A 119 9.93 -17.50 10.05
CA GLN A 119 8.94 -17.19 11.08
C GLN A 119 8.83 -18.31 12.12
N HIS A 120 8.55 -17.92 13.37
CA HIS A 120 8.39 -18.83 14.51
C HIS A 120 9.64 -19.68 14.84
N GLY A 121 10.83 -19.24 14.43
CA GLY A 121 12.08 -19.97 14.66
C GLY A 121 12.48 -20.95 13.54
N GLY A 122 11.88 -20.87 12.36
CA GLY A 122 12.29 -21.70 11.22
C GLY A 122 11.90 -21.11 9.86
N TYR A 123 12.56 -21.59 8.81
CA TYR A 123 12.26 -21.23 7.44
C TYR A 123 11.10 -22.05 6.90
N HIS A 124 10.20 -21.41 6.17
CA HIS A 124 9.29 -22.15 5.31
C HIS A 124 10.07 -22.93 4.25
N CYS A 125 9.61 -24.14 3.92
CA CYS A 125 10.24 -24.92 2.86
C CYS A 125 10.10 -24.22 1.50
N GLN A 126 11.08 -24.43 0.64
CA GLN A 126 11.03 -23.90 -0.72
C GLN A 126 10.14 -24.79 -1.59
N ALA A 127 9.34 -24.15 -2.43
CA ALA A 127 8.41 -24.83 -3.32
C ALA A 127 8.10 -23.91 -4.48
N GLU A 128 8.18 -24.40 -5.70
CA GLU A 128 7.97 -23.58 -6.90
C GLU A 128 6.56 -22.97 -6.92
N SER A 129 6.52 -21.63 -6.95
CA SER A 129 5.27 -20.88 -7.08
C SER A 129 4.87 -20.78 -8.55
N LYS A 130 3.55 -20.79 -8.81
CA LYS A 130 3.00 -20.48 -10.14
C LYS A 130 3.00 -18.98 -10.46
N THR A 131 3.27 -18.15 -9.45
CA THR A 131 3.31 -16.70 -9.60
C THR A 131 4.71 -16.14 -9.42
N THR A 132 5.03 -15.18 -10.29
CA THR A 132 6.29 -14.47 -10.29
C THR A 132 6.01 -12.99 -10.02
N PRO A 133 5.96 -12.55 -8.74
CA PRO A 133 5.95 -11.12 -8.44
C PRO A 133 7.20 -10.43 -9.01
N ILE A 134 7.09 -9.11 -9.17
CA ILE A 134 8.21 -8.25 -9.57
C ILE A 134 8.64 -7.44 -8.34
N LEU A 135 9.90 -7.57 -7.94
CA LEU A 135 10.52 -6.75 -6.92
C LEU A 135 10.96 -5.43 -7.56
N ILE A 136 10.44 -4.32 -7.02
CA ILE A 136 10.56 -3.01 -7.64
C ILE A 136 10.49 -1.87 -6.63
N GLY A 137 11.24 -0.80 -6.87
CA GLY A 137 11.07 0.47 -6.19
C GLY A 137 9.75 1.15 -6.56
N ARG A 138 9.04 1.65 -5.55
CA ARG A 138 7.84 2.46 -5.76
C ARG A 138 8.05 3.63 -6.74
N PRO A 139 9.18 4.37 -6.71
CA PRO A 139 9.42 5.43 -7.68
C PRO A 139 9.42 4.94 -9.13
N LEU A 140 10.06 3.81 -9.42
CA LEU A 140 10.07 3.21 -10.77
C LEU A 140 8.65 2.80 -11.19
N LEU A 141 7.93 2.09 -10.32
CA LEU A 141 6.55 1.67 -10.59
C LEU A 141 5.64 2.88 -10.90
N GLU A 142 5.67 3.91 -10.05
CA GLU A 142 4.85 5.11 -10.24
C GLU A 142 5.23 5.88 -11.51
N SER A 143 6.53 6.01 -11.83
CA SER A 143 6.95 6.71 -13.04
C SER A 143 6.54 5.95 -14.31
N THR A 144 6.65 4.62 -14.32
CA THR A 144 6.26 3.82 -15.49
C THR A 144 4.75 3.84 -15.70
N ILE A 145 3.95 3.71 -14.63
CA ILE A 145 2.48 3.88 -14.72
C ILE A 145 2.14 5.26 -15.28
N ARG A 146 2.79 6.32 -14.78
CA ARG A 146 2.55 7.69 -15.26
C ARG A 146 2.94 7.87 -16.73
N GLN A 147 4.04 7.27 -17.18
CA GLN A 147 4.46 7.31 -18.59
C GLN A 147 3.41 6.66 -19.49
N HIS A 148 2.92 5.47 -19.14
CA HIS A 148 1.84 4.80 -19.85
C HIS A 148 0.56 5.64 -19.85
N LEU A 149 0.19 6.20 -18.70
CA LEU A 149 -1.02 7.00 -18.54
C LEU A 149 -1.01 8.25 -19.44
N LEU A 150 0.13 8.95 -19.52
CA LEU A 150 0.29 10.18 -20.30
C LEU A 150 0.37 9.93 -21.83
N GLN A 151 0.40 8.68 -22.29
CA GLN A 151 0.20 8.37 -23.71
C GLN A 151 -1.25 8.62 -24.13
N ASN A 152 -2.21 8.64 -23.19
CA ASN A 152 -3.59 9.00 -23.47
C ASN A 152 -3.74 10.54 -23.51
N PRO A 153 -4.10 11.14 -24.67
CA PRO A 153 -4.18 12.59 -24.82
C PRO A 153 -5.30 13.23 -23.98
N ASN A 154 -6.25 12.44 -23.48
CA ASN A 154 -7.37 12.92 -22.66
C ASN A 154 -6.94 13.16 -21.21
N ILE A 155 -5.72 12.76 -20.83
CA ILE A 155 -5.21 12.85 -19.46
C ILE A 155 -4.15 13.94 -19.36
N ARG A 156 -4.29 14.80 -18.35
CA ARG A 156 -3.25 15.78 -17.99
C ARG A 156 -3.01 15.83 -16.49
N ILE A 157 -1.79 16.19 -16.12
CA ILE A 157 -1.39 16.36 -14.73
C ILE A 157 -1.04 17.83 -14.49
N ILE A 158 -1.59 18.40 -13.43
CA ILE A 158 -1.25 19.73 -12.93
C ILE A 158 -0.46 19.55 -11.63
N GLU A 159 0.85 19.74 -11.74
CA GLU A 159 1.78 19.68 -10.63
C GLU A 159 1.74 20.96 -9.78
N ARG A 160 2.28 20.87 -8.55
CA ARG A 160 2.29 21.97 -7.58
C ARG A 160 0.90 22.62 -7.40
N CYS A 161 -0.15 21.80 -7.46
CA CYS A 161 -1.55 22.19 -7.41
C CYS A 161 -2.27 21.39 -6.33
N ALA A 162 -2.66 22.07 -5.25
CA ALA A 162 -3.35 21.45 -4.13
C ALA A 162 -4.86 21.72 -4.19
N ALA A 163 -5.67 20.69 -3.94
CA ALA A 163 -7.10 20.86 -3.71
C ALA A 163 -7.38 21.46 -2.32
N LEU A 164 -8.14 22.55 -2.29
CA LEU A 164 -8.52 23.29 -1.09
C LEU A 164 -9.95 22.96 -0.61
N GLY A 165 -10.86 22.65 -1.53
CA GLY A 165 -12.24 22.33 -1.23
C GLY A 165 -13.02 21.88 -2.46
N LEU A 166 -14.20 21.33 -2.22
CA LEU A 166 -15.14 20.92 -3.26
C LEU A 166 -16.11 22.04 -3.59
N LEU A 167 -16.59 22.05 -4.83
CA LEU A 167 -17.73 22.85 -5.27
C LEU A 167 -18.94 21.93 -5.37
N ALA A 168 -20.10 22.42 -4.97
CA ALA A 168 -21.34 21.69 -5.08
C ALA A 168 -22.40 22.54 -5.79
N ASP A 169 -23.45 21.91 -6.26
CA ASP A 169 -24.66 22.59 -6.73
C ASP A 169 -25.43 23.25 -5.57
N ASP A 170 -26.50 23.98 -5.91
CA ASP A 170 -27.24 24.85 -4.98
C ASP A 170 -27.84 24.08 -3.79
N ASP A 171 -28.24 22.82 -3.98
CA ASP A 171 -28.77 21.95 -2.92
C ASP A 171 -27.70 21.08 -2.23
N GLY A 172 -26.45 21.16 -2.73
CA GLY A 172 -25.30 20.43 -2.22
C GLY A 172 -25.34 18.92 -2.51
N SER A 173 -26.26 18.46 -3.37
CA SER A 173 -26.47 17.05 -3.69
C SER A 173 -25.41 16.48 -4.64
N ARG A 174 -24.78 17.32 -5.45
CA ARG A 174 -23.76 16.94 -6.44
C ARG A 174 -22.52 17.81 -6.33
N ILE A 175 -21.35 17.18 -6.39
CA ILE A 175 -20.07 17.87 -6.56
C ILE A 175 -19.89 18.26 -8.04
N THR A 176 -19.54 19.52 -8.27
CA THR A 176 -19.44 20.14 -9.60
C THR A 176 -18.02 20.64 -9.91
N GLY A 177 -17.07 20.40 -9.01
CA GLY A 177 -15.67 20.76 -9.22
C GLY A 177 -14.87 20.89 -7.94
N VAL A 178 -13.68 21.49 -8.08
CA VAL A 178 -12.71 21.67 -7.00
C VAL A 178 -12.13 23.08 -7.02
N ARG A 179 -11.93 23.66 -5.84
CA ARG A 179 -11.11 24.85 -5.64
C ARG A 179 -9.68 24.42 -5.40
N THR A 180 -8.74 25.01 -6.13
CA THR A 180 -7.32 24.67 -6.09
C THR A 180 -6.45 25.89 -5.73
N SER A 181 -5.25 25.61 -5.24
CA SER A 181 -4.17 26.59 -5.08
C SER A 181 -2.91 26.11 -5.78
N GLY A 182 -2.28 27.00 -6.55
CA GLY A 182 -1.06 26.70 -7.32
C GLY A 182 -1.34 26.35 -8.79
N GLY A 183 -0.33 25.84 -9.51
CA GLY A 183 -0.36 25.60 -10.96
C GLY A 183 0.32 26.69 -11.81
N PRO A 184 0.26 26.62 -13.17
CA PRO A 184 1.02 27.48 -14.09
C PRO A 184 0.78 29.00 -13.94
N ALA A 185 -0.31 29.40 -13.27
CA ALA A 185 -0.66 30.78 -12.96
C ALA A 185 -0.86 30.96 -11.45
N ALA A 186 0.21 30.77 -10.68
CA ALA A 186 0.25 30.58 -9.22
C ALA A 186 -0.20 31.76 -8.32
N ASN A 187 -0.95 32.75 -8.83
CA ASN A 187 -1.28 33.98 -8.09
C ASN A 187 -2.76 34.11 -7.65
N SER A 188 -3.62 33.11 -7.83
CA SER A 188 -4.99 33.12 -7.28
C SER A 188 -5.56 31.71 -7.06
N ASP A 189 -6.53 31.61 -6.14
CA ASP A 189 -7.40 30.43 -6.01
C ASP A 189 -8.10 30.20 -7.35
N GLN A 190 -7.95 28.99 -7.90
CA GLN A 190 -8.57 28.60 -9.17
C GLN A 190 -9.72 27.63 -8.94
N VAL A 191 -10.67 27.63 -9.87
CA VAL A 191 -11.79 26.70 -9.91
C VAL A 191 -11.63 25.80 -11.13
N ILE A 192 -11.69 24.49 -10.90
CA ILE A 192 -11.76 23.50 -11.96
C ILE A 192 -13.12 22.81 -11.84
N LEU A 193 -14.02 23.10 -12.78
CA LEU A 193 -15.31 22.41 -12.90
C LEU A 193 -15.09 20.97 -13.33
N ALA A 194 -15.89 20.05 -12.82
CA ALA A 194 -15.83 18.63 -13.12
C ALA A 194 -17.19 17.95 -12.89
N ASP A 195 -17.49 16.93 -13.68
CA ASP A 195 -18.65 16.06 -13.50
C ASP A 195 -18.37 14.93 -12.49
N MET A 196 -17.09 14.65 -12.24
CA MET A 196 -16.60 13.68 -11.28
C MET A 196 -15.34 14.20 -10.57
N VAL A 197 -15.30 14.07 -9.25
CA VAL A 197 -14.12 14.33 -8.43
C VAL A 197 -13.76 13.05 -7.67
N VAL A 198 -12.52 12.60 -7.79
CA VAL A 198 -12.01 11.45 -7.03
C VAL A 198 -10.93 11.92 -6.06
N ASP A 199 -11.17 11.78 -4.76
CA ASP A 199 -10.18 12.01 -3.73
C ASP A 199 -9.30 10.78 -3.53
N SER A 200 -8.07 10.85 -4.05
CA SER A 200 -7.00 9.88 -3.84
C SER A 200 -5.85 10.48 -3.02
N GLY A 201 -6.13 11.50 -2.19
CA GLY A 201 -5.15 12.18 -1.32
C GLY A 201 -4.56 11.32 -0.20
N GLY A 202 -4.90 10.02 -0.19
CA GLY A 202 -4.40 9.00 0.72
C GLY A 202 -4.79 9.22 2.18
N ARG A 203 -3.93 8.79 3.10
CA ARG A 203 -4.19 8.89 4.56
C ARG A 203 -4.49 10.31 5.02
N GLY A 204 -3.89 11.32 4.36
CA GLY A 204 -4.09 12.74 4.62
C GLY A 204 -5.32 13.35 3.94
N SER A 205 -6.22 12.53 3.39
CA SER A 205 -7.48 12.94 2.79
C SER A 205 -8.23 13.94 3.67
N LYS A 206 -8.68 15.03 3.05
CA LYS A 206 -9.53 16.05 3.68
C LYS A 206 -11.01 15.76 3.48
N LEU A 207 -11.36 14.69 2.76
CA LEU A 207 -12.72 14.46 2.31
C LEU A 207 -13.74 14.31 3.45
N PRO A 208 -13.46 13.59 4.56
CA PRO A 208 -14.39 13.54 5.70
C PRO A 208 -14.76 14.92 6.25
N ARG A 209 -13.80 15.86 6.22
CA ARG A 209 -14.02 17.25 6.64
C ARG A 209 -14.85 18.02 5.62
N TRP A 210 -14.59 17.82 4.33
CA TRP A 210 -15.36 18.47 3.26
C TRP A 210 -16.81 17.98 3.23
N LEU A 211 -17.07 16.69 3.45
CA LEU A 211 -18.42 16.14 3.56
C LEU A 211 -19.21 16.80 4.70
N LYS A 212 -18.61 16.93 5.89
CA LYS A 212 -19.25 17.63 7.02
C LYS A 212 -19.59 19.08 6.69
N ALA A 213 -18.69 19.79 6.00
CA ALA A 213 -18.92 21.17 5.61
C ALA A 213 -20.08 21.32 4.61
N LEU A 214 -20.36 20.28 3.82
CA LEU A 214 -21.50 20.18 2.90
C LEU A 214 -22.78 19.63 3.57
N GLY A 215 -22.76 19.41 4.90
CA GLY A 215 -23.91 18.88 5.64
C GLY A 215 -24.09 17.36 5.56
N TYR A 216 -23.10 16.62 5.06
CA TYR A 216 -23.12 15.15 5.05
C TYR A 216 -22.49 14.57 6.33
N GLU A 217 -22.90 13.34 6.67
CA GLU A 217 -22.23 12.57 7.70
C GLU A 217 -20.80 12.21 7.25
N ALA A 218 -19.83 12.35 8.16
CA ALA A 218 -18.52 11.76 7.92
C ALA A 218 -18.58 10.24 8.12
N PRO A 219 -17.81 9.47 7.34
CA PRO A 219 -17.73 8.03 7.52
C PRO A 219 -17.24 7.68 8.93
N LYS A 220 -17.80 6.63 9.51
CA LYS A 220 -17.26 6.03 10.74
C LYS A 220 -15.87 5.49 10.44
N GLU A 221 -14.97 5.58 11.41
CA GLU A 221 -13.59 5.13 11.25
C GLU A 221 -13.30 3.93 12.15
N SER A 222 -12.77 2.85 11.56
CA SER A 222 -12.09 1.80 12.31
C SER A 222 -10.61 2.12 12.38
N ARG A 223 -10.01 2.01 13.57
CA ARG A 223 -8.59 2.26 13.81
C ARG A 223 -7.97 1.09 14.56
N MET A 224 -6.78 0.67 14.13
CA MET A 224 -5.98 -0.35 14.81
C MET A 224 -4.59 0.22 15.07
N GLU A 225 -4.25 0.39 16.34
CA GLU A 225 -2.93 0.86 16.76
C GLU A 225 -1.87 -0.21 16.46
N SER A 226 -0.86 0.16 15.67
CA SER A 226 0.21 -0.74 15.25
C SER A 226 1.55 -0.33 15.89
N ASN A 227 1.77 0.98 16.11
CA ASN A 227 2.97 1.58 16.71
C ASN A 227 4.30 1.01 16.19
N ILE A 228 4.40 0.88 14.86
CA ILE A 228 5.55 0.29 14.19
C ILE A 228 6.52 1.38 13.76
N HIS A 229 7.80 1.10 13.92
CA HIS A 229 8.87 1.97 13.46
C HIS A 229 9.71 1.23 12.41
N TYR A 230 10.00 1.92 11.32
CA TYR A 230 10.80 1.43 10.21
C TYR A 230 12.08 2.25 10.13
N SER A 231 13.21 1.60 9.90
CA SER A 231 14.42 2.22 9.37
C SER A 231 14.79 1.48 8.10
N THR A 232 14.87 2.21 6.98
CA THR A 232 15.17 1.63 5.68
C THR A 232 16.40 2.25 5.08
N ARG A 233 17.26 1.42 4.49
CA ARG A 233 18.48 1.85 3.82
C ARG A 233 18.71 1.02 2.55
N CYS A 234 19.30 1.66 1.55
CA CYS A 234 19.73 1.00 0.33
C CYS A 234 21.18 0.54 0.45
N PHE A 235 21.50 -0.61 -0.14
CA PHE A 235 22.86 -1.14 -0.25
C PHE A 235 23.13 -1.61 -1.68
N ARG A 236 24.39 -1.61 -2.11
CA ARG A 236 24.81 -2.21 -3.37
C ARG A 236 24.58 -3.73 -3.32
N ARG A 237 23.93 -4.30 -4.33
CA ARG A 237 23.72 -5.74 -4.47
C ARG A 237 24.84 -6.36 -5.31
N SER A 238 25.30 -7.52 -4.87
CA SER A 238 26.20 -8.41 -5.62
C SER A 238 25.49 -9.75 -5.85
N ARG A 239 25.93 -10.50 -6.87
CA ARG A 239 25.41 -11.84 -7.19
C ARG A 239 25.79 -12.89 -6.14
N ASP A 240 26.86 -12.66 -5.40
CA ASP A 240 27.34 -13.58 -4.35
C ASP A 240 26.54 -13.48 -3.05
N HIS A 241 25.70 -12.45 -2.92
CA HIS A 241 24.84 -12.26 -1.76
C HIS A 241 23.76 -13.35 -1.70
N MET A 242 23.47 -13.81 -0.49
CA MET A 242 22.33 -14.68 -0.16
C MET A 242 22.21 -15.95 -1.03
N ALA A 243 23.33 -16.51 -1.52
CA ALA A 243 23.34 -17.66 -2.42
C ALA A 243 22.36 -17.52 -3.61
N GLY A 244 22.27 -16.31 -4.17
CA GLY A 244 21.42 -16.00 -5.31
C GLY A 244 19.94 -15.77 -4.98
N LYS A 245 19.51 -15.83 -3.71
CA LYS A 245 18.15 -15.45 -3.32
C LYS A 245 17.93 -13.95 -3.55
N LEU A 246 16.69 -13.58 -3.87
CA LEU A 246 16.29 -12.22 -4.24
C LEU A 246 15.56 -11.48 -3.13
N ALA A 247 15.18 -12.17 -2.06
CA ALA A 247 14.54 -11.57 -0.90
C ALA A 247 14.66 -12.43 0.35
N THR A 248 14.60 -11.80 1.51
CA THR A 248 14.34 -12.47 2.79
C THR A 248 13.40 -11.65 3.64
N VAL A 249 12.39 -12.33 4.20
CA VAL A 249 11.49 -11.80 5.20
C VAL A 249 11.76 -12.52 6.51
N ILE A 250 12.19 -11.78 7.52
CA ILE A 250 12.33 -12.26 8.91
C ILE A 250 11.15 -11.67 9.68
N ALA A 251 10.08 -12.42 9.78
CA ALA A 251 8.86 -12.00 10.47
C ALA A 251 9.01 -12.14 11.99
N SER A 252 8.39 -11.24 12.75
CA SER A 252 8.48 -11.26 14.22
C SER A 252 7.73 -12.48 14.77
N SER A 253 8.42 -13.33 15.53
CA SER A 253 7.81 -14.42 16.29
C SER A 253 7.14 -13.93 17.58
N HIS A 254 6.38 -14.81 18.26
CA HIS A 254 5.72 -14.46 19.53
C HIS A 254 6.74 -13.94 20.56
N GLY A 255 6.55 -12.70 21.03
CA GLY A 255 7.48 -12.06 21.98
C GLY A 255 8.61 -11.25 21.33
N ALA A 256 8.96 -11.51 20.05
CA ALA A 256 9.96 -10.73 19.33
C ALA A 256 9.47 -9.29 19.10
N SER A 257 10.39 -8.35 19.19
CA SER A 257 10.15 -6.91 18.96
C SER A 257 10.87 -6.40 17.71
N ARG A 258 11.61 -7.27 17.03
CA ARG A 258 12.46 -6.94 15.88
C ARG A 258 12.12 -7.87 14.72
N SER A 259 11.96 -7.29 13.54
CA SER A 259 11.84 -8.00 12.27
C SER A 259 12.60 -7.25 11.19
N GLY A 260 12.82 -7.88 10.05
CA GLY A 260 13.54 -7.26 8.94
C GLY A 260 13.12 -7.84 7.60
N ILE A 261 13.24 -7.02 6.57
CA ILE A 261 13.00 -7.40 5.18
C ILE A 261 14.17 -6.88 4.33
N ILE A 262 14.69 -7.71 3.45
CA ILE A 262 15.62 -7.33 2.38
C ILE A 262 15.05 -7.79 1.04
N LEU A 263 14.96 -6.88 0.07
CA LEU A 263 14.46 -7.15 -1.29
C LEU A 263 15.44 -6.63 -2.33
N ALA A 264 15.64 -7.40 -3.41
CA ALA A 264 16.35 -6.93 -4.58
C ALA A 264 15.52 -5.85 -5.27
N GLN A 265 16.18 -4.84 -5.81
CA GLN A 265 15.57 -3.77 -6.60
C GLN A 265 16.36 -3.53 -7.88
N GLU A 266 15.81 -2.65 -8.71
CA GLU A 266 16.48 -2.08 -9.87
C GLU A 266 17.86 -1.47 -9.52
N SER A 267 18.67 -1.28 -10.55
CA SER A 267 20.03 -0.72 -10.44
C SER A 267 20.98 -1.52 -9.53
N GLU A 268 20.77 -2.84 -9.44
CA GLU A 268 21.59 -3.74 -8.61
C GLU A 268 21.69 -3.26 -7.16
N THR A 269 20.53 -3.00 -6.55
CA THR A 269 20.45 -2.57 -5.15
C THR A 269 19.66 -3.54 -4.28
N TRP A 270 19.96 -3.51 -2.98
CA TRP A 270 19.19 -4.11 -1.91
C TRP A 270 18.45 -2.99 -1.17
N LEU A 271 17.15 -3.13 -0.99
CA LEU A 271 16.38 -2.32 -0.06
C LEU A 271 16.17 -3.08 1.24
N VAL A 272 16.76 -2.57 2.32
CA VAL A 272 16.76 -3.24 3.63
C VAL A 272 15.92 -2.42 4.58
N THR A 273 14.86 -3.00 5.12
CA THR A 273 13.97 -2.38 6.09
C THR A 273 14.00 -3.14 7.39
N LEU A 274 14.48 -2.49 8.44
CA LEU A 274 14.41 -2.97 9.82
C LEU A 274 13.13 -2.45 10.46
N ILE A 275 12.47 -3.31 11.21
CA ILE A 275 11.14 -3.09 11.77
C ILE A 275 11.23 -3.27 13.28
N GLY A 276 10.72 -2.30 14.02
CA GLY A 276 10.62 -2.32 15.47
C GLY A 276 9.17 -2.20 15.92
N ARG A 277 8.81 -3.02 16.92
CA ARG A 277 7.50 -3.03 17.58
C ARG A 277 7.69 -2.93 19.09
N LYS A 278 6.60 -2.75 19.85
CA LYS A 278 6.60 -2.70 21.33
C LYS A 278 7.57 -1.65 21.90
N GLY A 279 7.58 -0.46 21.30
CA GLY A 279 8.46 0.65 21.72
C GLY A 279 9.91 0.54 21.24
N VAL A 280 10.29 -0.53 20.55
CA VAL A 280 11.62 -0.64 19.92
C VAL A 280 11.65 0.20 18.65
N GLN A 281 12.63 1.08 18.55
CA GLN A 281 12.88 1.91 17.37
C GLN A 281 14.14 1.43 16.66
N PRO A 282 14.07 1.07 15.37
CA PRO A 282 15.25 0.76 14.58
C PRO A 282 16.11 2.03 14.38
N PRO A 283 17.44 1.90 14.47
CA PRO A 283 18.34 3.05 14.44
C PRO A 283 18.55 3.61 13.03
N LYS A 284 19.03 4.87 12.95
CA LYS A 284 19.41 5.51 11.68
C LYS A 284 20.90 5.33 11.36
N ALA A 285 21.78 5.36 12.36
CA ALA A 285 23.23 5.27 12.16
C ALA A 285 23.64 3.91 11.57
N LEU A 286 24.66 3.88 10.69
CA LEU A 286 25.04 2.66 9.96
C LEU A 286 25.41 1.51 10.90
N ASP A 287 26.31 1.77 11.85
CA ASP A 287 26.84 0.72 12.73
C ASP A 287 25.73 0.14 13.61
N GLU A 288 24.89 1.01 14.17
CA GLU A 288 23.71 0.60 14.95
C GLU A 288 22.69 -0.15 14.08
N PHE A 289 22.52 0.21 12.81
CA PHE A 289 21.63 -0.47 11.86
C PHE A 289 22.11 -1.90 11.61
N ILE A 290 23.41 -2.08 11.37
CA ILE A 290 24.03 -3.41 11.21
C ILE A 290 23.90 -4.22 12.51
N ASP A 291 24.16 -3.61 13.67
CA ASP A 291 24.01 -4.27 14.97
C ASP A 291 22.58 -4.66 15.28
N TYR A 292 21.61 -3.86 14.85
CA TYR A 292 20.20 -4.22 14.95
C TYR A 292 19.88 -5.43 14.08
N ALA A 293 20.38 -5.46 12.83
CA ALA A 293 20.20 -6.59 11.91
C ALA A 293 20.80 -7.89 12.47
N ARG A 294 21.97 -7.82 13.14
CA ARG A 294 22.61 -8.98 13.81
C ARG A 294 21.76 -9.59 14.93
N ARG A 295 20.83 -8.81 15.51
CA ARG A 295 19.93 -9.25 16.59
C ARG A 295 18.58 -9.77 16.07
N LEU A 296 18.41 -9.87 14.75
CA LEU A 296 17.27 -10.56 14.16
C LEU A 296 17.40 -12.07 14.38
N GLU A 297 16.26 -12.78 14.29
CA GLU A 297 16.20 -14.23 14.56
C GLU A 297 16.89 -15.09 13.47
N ALA A 298 17.24 -14.48 12.33
CA ALA A 298 17.90 -15.15 11.21
C ALA A 298 19.03 -14.26 10.62
N PRO A 299 20.11 -14.86 10.09
CA PRO A 299 21.34 -14.13 9.80
C PRO A 299 21.38 -13.44 8.44
N GLU A 300 20.50 -13.78 7.49
CA GLU A 300 20.63 -13.41 6.07
C GLU A 300 20.77 -11.91 5.85
N ILE A 301 19.99 -11.11 6.58
CA ILE A 301 20.03 -9.65 6.45
C ILE A 301 21.38 -9.14 6.97
N ALA A 302 21.81 -9.58 8.15
CA ALA A 302 23.06 -9.13 8.76
C ALA A 302 24.29 -9.54 7.95
N ASP A 303 24.34 -10.80 7.49
CA ASP A 303 25.44 -11.34 6.70
C ASP A 303 25.56 -10.61 5.36
N THR A 304 24.44 -10.27 4.73
CA THR A 304 24.43 -9.53 3.47
C THR A 304 24.93 -8.10 3.65
N ILE A 305 24.35 -7.35 4.60
CA ILE A 305 24.65 -5.91 4.71
C ILE A 305 26.00 -5.62 5.37
N ARG A 306 26.59 -6.59 6.07
CA ARG A 306 27.92 -6.44 6.70
C ARG A 306 29.01 -6.10 5.67
N HIS A 307 28.89 -6.62 4.46
CA HIS A 307 29.89 -6.48 3.41
C HIS A 307 29.41 -5.62 2.23
N ALA A 308 28.13 -5.26 2.21
CA ALA A 308 27.56 -4.45 1.15
C ALA A 308 27.83 -2.95 1.37
N GLU A 309 28.11 -2.24 0.27
CA GLU A 309 28.29 -0.79 0.31
C GLU A 309 26.93 -0.09 0.58
N PRO A 310 26.81 0.76 1.61
CA PRO A 310 25.59 1.52 1.87
C PRO A 310 25.43 2.65 0.84
N LEU A 311 24.23 2.77 0.28
CA LEU A 311 23.87 3.79 -0.69
C LEU A 311 23.02 4.86 0.01
N GLY A 312 23.70 5.83 0.60
CA GLY A 312 23.08 6.96 1.31
C GLY A 312 22.62 6.64 2.74
N ASP A 313 21.89 7.61 3.31
CA ASP A 313 21.41 7.54 4.69
C ASP A 313 20.16 6.68 4.86
N ALA A 314 19.98 6.12 6.06
CA ALA A 314 18.73 5.47 6.42
C ALA A 314 17.58 6.50 6.53
N SER A 315 16.40 6.10 6.07
CA SER A 315 15.14 6.83 6.26
C SER A 315 14.33 6.16 7.36
N VAL A 316 13.77 6.96 8.28
CA VAL A 316 12.97 6.47 9.41
C VAL A 316 11.51 6.87 9.22
N PHE A 317 10.59 5.96 9.51
CA PHE A 317 9.16 6.20 9.42
C PHE A 317 8.40 5.51 10.54
N GLY A 318 7.54 6.27 11.21
CA GLY A 318 6.62 5.75 12.22
C GLY A 318 5.24 5.54 11.63
N PHE A 319 4.68 4.37 11.82
CA PHE A 319 3.32 4.03 11.42
C PHE A 319 2.45 3.83 12.67
N PRO A 320 1.67 4.84 13.09
CA PRO A 320 0.96 4.79 14.36
C PRO A 320 -0.20 3.80 14.33
N HIS A 321 -1.04 3.87 13.30
CA HIS A 321 -2.25 3.03 13.21
C HIS A 321 -2.67 2.76 11.77
N SER A 322 -3.32 1.61 11.55
CA SER A 322 -4.13 1.36 10.36
C SER A 322 -5.49 2.06 10.52
N GLN A 323 -6.05 2.55 9.43
CA GLN A 323 -7.33 3.29 9.43
C GLN A 323 -8.21 2.88 8.26
N TRP A 324 -9.48 2.60 8.52
CA TRP A 324 -10.49 2.39 7.49
C TRP A 324 -11.66 3.34 7.71
N ARG A 325 -11.97 4.14 6.69
CA ARG A 325 -13.13 5.04 6.62
C ARG A 325 -14.28 4.32 5.92
N HIS A 326 -15.34 4.05 6.65
CA HIS A 326 -16.47 3.25 6.19
C HIS A 326 -17.46 4.06 5.33
N TYR A 327 -17.05 4.46 4.13
CA TYR A 327 -17.92 5.14 3.17
C TYR A 327 -19.08 4.25 2.70
N GLU A 328 -18.88 2.93 2.68
CA GLU A 328 -19.91 1.94 2.32
C GLU A 328 -21.08 1.88 3.31
N ARG A 329 -20.94 2.50 4.49
CA ARG A 329 -21.98 2.55 5.54
C ARG A 329 -22.74 3.87 5.58
N LEU A 330 -22.43 4.81 4.68
CA LEU A 330 -23.13 6.09 4.62
C LEU A 330 -24.47 5.93 3.92
N ASN A 331 -25.53 6.46 4.53
CA ASN A 331 -26.88 6.46 3.94
C ASN A 331 -27.03 7.47 2.80
N ARG A 332 -26.23 8.56 2.82
CA ARG A 332 -26.22 9.63 1.81
C ARG A 332 -24.78 10.00 1.47
N PHE A 333 -24.51 10.18 0.19
CA PHE A 333 -23.22 10.63 -0.33
C PHE A 333 -23.47 11.52 -1.57
N PRO A 334 -22.74 12.62 -1.78
CA PRO A 334 -23.02 13.50 -2.92
C PRO A 334 -22.65 12.80 -4.23
N GLU A 335 -23.43 13.07 -5.28
CA GLU A 335 -23.10 12.60 -6.63
C GLU A 335 -21.86 13.32 -7.17
N GLY A 336 -21.19 12.74 -8.18
CA GLY A 336 -19.99 13.34 -8.78
C GLY A 336 -18.76 13.33 -7.86
N LEU A 337 -18.74 12.47 -6.83
CA LEU A 337 -17.64 12.35 -5.90
C LEU A 337 -17.32 10.88 -5.59
N LEU A 338 -16.04 10.55 -5.43
CA LEU A 338 -15.56 9.27 -4.88
C LEU A 338 -14.34 9.50 -3.97
N ALA A 339 -14.17 8.61 -2.99
CA ALA A 339 -12.89 8.40 -2.31
C ALA A 339 -12.18 7.21 -2.97
N PHE A 340 -10.85 7.17 -2.98
CA PHE A 340 -10.10 6.08 -3.61
C PHE A 340 -8.76 5.78 -2.92
N GLY A 341 -8.38 4.50 -2.86
CA GLY A 341 -7.15 3.99 -2.28
C GLY A 341 -7.02 4.27 -0.78
N ASP A 342 -5.85 4.74 -0.37
CA ASP A 342 -5.54 5.10 1.02
C ASP A 342 -6.48 6.18 1.61
N ALA A 343 -7.28 6.88 0.79
CA ALA A 343 -8.35 7.77 1.27
C ALA A 343 -9.53 7.01 1.88
N ILE A 344 -9.80 5.79 1.40
CA ILE A 344 -10.76 4.84 1.97
C ILE A 344 -10.10 4.07 3.12
N CYS A 345 -9.00 3.36 2.84
CA CYS A 345 -8.37 2.48 3.82
C CYS A 345 -6.84 2.52 3.72
N GLY A 346 -6.18 2.93 4.80
CA GLY A 346 -4.72 2.94 4.93
C GLY A 346 -4.23 1.83 5.86
N PHE A 347 -3.59 0.81 5.29
CA PHE A 347 -3.06 -0.35 6.02
C PHE A 347 -1.62 -0.14 6.49
N ASN A 348 -1.26 -0.88 7.53
CA ASN A 348 0.12 -1.12 7.92
C ASN A 348 0.87 -1.87 6.78
N PRO A 349 2.04 -1.39 6.33
CA PRO A 349 2.73 -1.96 5.17
C PRO A 349 3.41 -3.32 5.41
N VAL A 350 3.24 -3.96 6.59
CA VAL A 350 3.83 -5.27 6.91
C VAL A 350 3.61 -6.33 5.83
N PHE A 351 2.44 -6.35 5.19
CA PHE A 351 2.15 -7.27 4.08
C PHE A 351 2.23 -6.62 2.70
N GLY A 352 2.55 -5.33 2.57
CA GLY A 352 2.69 -4.63 1.28
C GLY A 352 1.42 -4.51 0.43
N GLN A 353 0.23 -4.83 0.96
CA GLN A 353 -0.98 -5.03 0.15
C GLN A 353 -1.66 -3.74 -0.36
N GLY A 354 -1.30 -2.56 0.15
CA GLY A 354 -2.01 -1.31 -0.17
C GLY A 354 -2.12 -1.00 -1.67
N MET A 355 -1.03 -1.22 -2.44
CA MET A 355 -1.06 -1.00 -3.90
C MET A 355 -1.94 -2.03 -4.62
N THR A 356 -1.96 -3.27 -4.14
CA THR A 356 -2.80 -4.32 -4.69
C THR A 356 -4.27 -4.05 -4.42
N ILE A 357 -4.62 -3.56 -3.23
CA ILE A 357 -6.01 -3.17 -2.91
C ILE A 357 -6.45 -1.98 -3.77
N ALA A 358 -5.59 -0.96 -3.94
CA ALA A 358 -5.89 0.16 -4.86
C ALA A 358 -6.10 -0.32 -6.31
N ALA A 359 -5.43 -1.38 -6.75
CA ALA A 359 -5.65 -1.99 -8.05
C ALA A 359 -6.99 -2.72 -8.12
N LEU A 360 -7.35 -3.51 -7.10
CA LEU A 360 -8.67 -4.16 -7.03
C LEU A 360 -9.81 -3.14 -6.97
N GLU A 361 -9.60 -2.02 -6.27
CA GLU A 361 -10.51 -0.87 -6.30
C GLU A 361 -10.66 -0.32 -7.71
N ALA A 362 -9.59 -0.25 -8.51
CA ALA A 362 -9.68 0.19 -9.90
C ALA A 362 -10.54 -0.75 -10.77
N GLU A 363 -10.36 -2.07 -10.65
CA GLU A 363 -11.25 -3.04 -11.31
C GLU A 363 -12.71 -2.90 -10.85
N CYS A 364 -12.93 -2.62 -9.57
CA CYS A 364 -14.26 -2.40 -9.04
C CYS A 364 -14.89 -1.11 -9.57
N LEU A 365 -14.10 -0.04 -9.69
CA LEU A 365 -14.54 1.22 -10.26
C LEU A 365 -14.92 1.07 -11.73
N ASP A 366 -14.10 0.37 -12.51
CA ASP A 366 -14.35 0.08 -13.93
C ASP A 366 -15.68 -0.65 -14.12
N ARG A 367 -15.90 -1.75 -13.39
CA ARG A 367 -17.20 -2.46 -13.39
C ARG A 367 -18.36 -1.55 -12.98
N SER A 368 -18.16 -0.71 -11.96
CA SER A 368 -19.23 0.16 -11.45
C SER A 368 -19.60 1.25 -12.46
N LEU A 369 -18.63 1.77 -13.23
CA LEU A 369 -18.84 2.78 -14.28
C LEU A 369 -19.48 2.16 -15.52
N ALA A 370 -19.12 0.92 -15.88
CA ALA A 370 -19.76 0.18 -16.98
C ALA A 370 -21.26 -0.05 -16.75
N GLU A 371 -21.72 -0.12 -15.50
CA GLU A 371 -23.13 -0.21 -15.11
C GLU A 371 -23.87 1.15 -15.12
N GLY A 372 -23.17 2.26 -15.38
CA GLY A 372 -23.72 3.62 -15.50
C GLY A 372 -23.48 4.52 -14.27
N MET A 373 -23.89 5.80 -14.34
CA MET A 373 -23.53 6.79 -13.31
C MET A 373 -24.45 6.84 -12.08
N ALA A 374 -25.66 6.30 -12.19
CA ALA A 374 -26.63 6.33 -11.09
C ALA A 374 -26.10 5.55 -9.88
N ASN A 375 -26.15 6.11 -8.66
CA ASN A 375 -25.68 5.46 -7.43
C ASN A 375 -24.23 4.92 -7.49
N LEU A 376 -23.37 5.49 -8.33
CA LEU A 376 -22.01 5.02 -8.57
C LEU A 376 -21.21 4.85 -7.27
N ALA A 377 -21.22 5.87 -6.40
CA ALA A 377 -20.49 5.84 -5.14
C ALA A 377 -20.90 4.67 -4.24
N HIS A 378 -22.21 4.41 -4.12
CA HIS A 378 -22.71 3.28 -3.33
C HIS A 378 -22.25 1.94 -3.92
N ARG A 379 -22.41 1.74 -5.25
CA ARG A 379 -21.97 0.49 -5.89
C ARG A 379 -20.46 0.27 -5.75
N PHE A 380 -19.66 1.32 -5.96
CA PHE A 380 -18.22 1.24 -5.82
C PHE A 380 -17.78 0.94 -4.38
N PHE A 381 -18.29 1.67 -3.38
CA PHE A 381 -17.90 1.45 -1.98
C PHE A 381 -18.36 0.08 -1.46
N THR A 382 -19.58 -0.36 -1.81
CA THR A 382 -20.06 -1.69 -1.41
C THR A 382 -19.36 -2.82 -2.17
N GLY A 383 -19.00 -2.60 -3.43
CA GLY A 383 -18.28 -3.57 -4.27
C GLY A 383 -16.82 -3.77 -3.88
N SER A 384 -16.14 -2.71 -3.41
CA SER A 384 -14.73 -2.74 -2.97
C SER A 384 -14.57 -3.19 -1.51
N ALA A 385 -15.59 -3.01 -0.67
CA ALA A 385 -15.53 -3.36 0.75
C ALA A 385 -15.07 -4.80 1.05
N PRO A 386 -15.46 -5.86 0.32
CA PRO A 386 -15.01 -7.22 0.60
C PRO A 386 -13.49 -7.43 0.45
N ASP A 387 -12.87 -6.78 -0.53
CA ASP A 387 -11.41 -6.89 -0.75
C ASP A 387 -10.64 -6.08 0.30
N ILE A 388 -11.16 -4.90 0.66
CA ILE A 388 -10.65 -4.08 1.75
C ILE A 388 -10.76 -4.84 3.09
N ASP A 389 -11.90 -5.47 3.36
CA ASP A 389 -12.15 -6.24 4.58
C ASP A 389 -11.20 -7.42 4.72
N ALA A 390 -10.96 -8.17 3.63
CA ALA A 390 -10.02 -9.28 3.64
C ALA A 390 -8.57 -8.84 3.97
N ALA A 391 -8.12 -7.72 3.39
CA ALA A 391 -6.82 -7.13 3.72
C ALA A 391 -6.77 -6.55 5.14
N TRP A 392 -7.88 -5.96 5.59
CA TRP A 392 -8.02 -5.41 6.94
C TRP A 392 -7.96 -6.50 8.00
N GLU A 393 -8.71 -7.60 7.84
CA GLU A 393 -8.69 -8.74 8.75
C GLU A 393 -7.28 -9.34 8.86
N LEU A 394 -6.58 -9.51 7.74
CA LEU A 394 -5.21 -10.06 7.74
C LEU A 394 -4.23 -9.16 8.49
N THR A 395 -4.25 -7.86 8.17
CA THR A 395 -3.33 -6.88 8.76
C THR A 395 -3.61 -6.66 10.25
N THR A 396 -4.87 -6.50 10.63
CA THR A 396 -5.25 -6.25 12.03
C THR A 396 -5.08 -7.48 12.91
N SER A 397 -5.29 -8.69 12.39
CA SER A 397 -5.02 -9.93 13.14
C SER A 397 -3.55 -10.06 13.52
N GLU A 398 -2.65 -9.66 12.60
CA GLU A 398 -1.22 -9.62 12.86
C GLU A 398 -0.85 -8.55 13.90
N ASP A 399 -1.39 -7.33 13.77
CA ASP A 399 -1.12 -6.26 14.74
C ASP A 399 -1.65 -6.59 16.14
N LEU A 400 -2.79 -7.27 16.25
CA LEU A 400 -3.34 -7.74 17.52
C LEU A 400 -2.44 -8.76 18.24
N ARG A 401 -1.53 -9.45 17.54
CA ARG A 401 -0.51 -10.31 18.19
C ARG A 401 0.48 -9.50 19.04
N PHE A 402 0.66 -8.23 18.72
CA PHE A 402 1.60 -7.33 19.39
C PHE A 402 0.90 -6.28 20.24
N ALA A 403 -0.43 -6.34 20.35
CA ALA A 403 -1.20 -5.45 21.19
C ALA A 403 -0.80 -5.61 22.68
N PRO A 404 -0.94 -4.54 23.49
CA PRO A 404 -0.69 -4.62 24.93
C PRO A 404 -1.47 -5.78 25.58
N ILE A 405 -0.93 -6.33 26.66
CA ILE A 405 -1.55 -7.44 27.41
C ILE A 405 -2.98 -7.08 27.89
N SER A 406 -3.25 -5.79 28.09
CA SER A 406 -4.56 -5.25 28.47
C SER A 406 -5.61 -5.29 27.35
N THR A 407 -5.21 -5.55 26.10
CA THR A 407 -6.13 -5.56 24.96
C THR A 407 -6.96 -6.84 24.95
N VAL A 408 -8.29 -6.68 24.96
CA VAL A 408 -9.21 -7.82 24.84
C VAL A 408 -9.20 -8.33 23.40
N ILE A 409 -8.49 -9.42 23.16
CA ILE A 409 -8.44 -10.06 21.84
C ILE A 409 -9.71 -10.91 21.63
N PRO A 410 -10.50 -10.66 20.56
CA PRO A 410 -11.68 -11.46 20.26
C PRO A 410 -11.36 -12.96 20.14
N ARG A 411 -12.27 -13.83 20.61
CA ARG A 411 -12.07 -15.29 20.56
C ARG A 411 -11.76 -15.81 19.15
N LYS A 412 -12.45 -15.27 18.13
CA LYS A 412 -12.18 -15.57 16.70
C LYS A 412 -10.71 -15.35 16.36
N VAL A 413 -10.17 -14.17 16.70
CA VAL A 413 -8.78 -13.80 16.42
C VAL A 413 -7.79 -14.71 17.15
N ARG A 414 -8.08 -15.09 18.41
CA ARG A 414 -7.23 -16.05 19.14
C ARG A 414 -7.13 -17.41 18.45
N VAL A 415 -8.25 -17.94 17.97
CA VAL A 415 -8.28 -19.22 17.24
C VAL A 415 -7.54 -19.10 15.90
N THR A 416 -7.76 -18.01 15.16
CA THR A 416 -7.05 -17.74 13.91
C THR A 416 -5.54 -17.65 14.13
N ASN A 417 -5.09 -16.91 15.15
CA ASN A 417 -3.66 -16.77 15.44
C ASN A 417 -3.03 -18.10 15.83
N TRP A 418 -3.69 -18.87 16.70
CA TRP A 418 -3.26 -20.23 17.04
C TRP A 418 -3.12 -21.11 15.79
N TYR A 419 -4.11 -21.07 14.88
CA TYR A 419 -4.06 -21.85 13.64
C TYR A 419 -2.91 -21.42 12.73
N LEU A 420 -2.70 -20.11 12.57
CA LEU A 420 -1.60 -19.57 11.78
C LEU A 420 -0.24 -19.96 12.35
N ASP A 421 -0.07 -20.01 13.68
CA ASP A 421 1.18 -20.45 14.30
C ASP A 421 1.49 -21.90 13.92
N HIS A 422 0.48 -22.77 13.97
CA HIS A 422 0.61 -24.17 13.53
C HIS A 422 0.84 -24.26 12.02
N LEU A 423 0.23 -23.38 11.24
CA LEU A 423 0.44 -23.32 9.80
C LEU A 423 1.90 -22.99 9.47
N HIS A 424 2.51 -22.02 10.16
CA HIS A 424 3.92 -21.65 9.97
C HIS A 424 4.87 -22.80 10.34
N VAL A 425 4.58 -23.54 11.40
CA VAL A 425 5.36 -24.74 11.76
C VAL A 425 5.26 -25.81 10.67
N ALA A 426 4.04 -26.10 10.19
CA ALA A 426 3.84 -27.08 9.12
C ALA A 426 4.51 -26.64 7.81
N ALA A 427 4.47 -25.35 7.48
CA ALA A 427 5.09 -24.77 6.28
C ALA A 427 6.61 -24.96 6.21
N ARG A 428 7.28 -25.34 7.30
CA ARG A 428 8.71 -25.69 7.28
C ARG A 428 9.02 -26.98 6.52
N HIS A 429 8.03 -27.86 6.39
CA HIS A 429 8.21 -29.20 5.84
C HIS A 429 7.16 -29.58 4.80
N GLU A 430 6.05 -28.84 4.69
CA GLU A 430 4.92 -29.13 3.80
C GLU A 430 4.81 -28.11 2.65
N PRO A 431 5.33 -28.42 1.43
CA PRO A 431 5.31 -27.53 0.29
C PRO A 431 3.93 -26.96 -0.05
N ALA A 432 2.88 -27.78 0.06
CA ALA A 432 1.52 -27.35 -0.25
C ALA A 432 0.98 -26.31 0.75
N VAL A 433 1.38 -26.40 2.02
CA VAL A 433 0.98 -25.41 3.03
C VAL A 433 1.70 -24.09 2.76
N THR A 434 2.99 -24.14 2.43
CA THR A 434 3.77 -22.95 2.05
C THR A 434 3.19 -22.26 0.83
N LEU A 435 2.86 -23.02 -0.22
CA LEU A 435 2.24 -22.46 -1.42
C LEU A 435 0.86 -21.87 -1.13
N ALA A 436 0.02 -22.55 -0.34
CA ALA A 436 -1.29 -22.02 0.05
C ALA A 436 -1.17 -20.69 0.81
N PHE A 437 -0.21 -20.57 1.73
CA PHE A 437 0.08 -19.31 2.43
C PHE A 437 0.54 -18.21 1.46
N ARG A 438 1.44 -18.54 0.53
CA ARG A 438 1.95 -17.60 -0.48
C ARG A 438 0.82 -17.06 -1.38
N GLU A 439 -0.14 -17.89 -1.77
CA GLU A 439 -1.31 -17.45 -2.57
C GLU A 439 -2.17 -16.42 -1.83
N VAL A 440 -2.29 -16.54 -0.50
CA VAL A 440 -3.02 -15.55 0.32
C VAL A 440 -2.23 -14.26 0.48
N VAL A 441 -0.92 -14.33 0.77
CA VAL A 441 -0.08 -13.14 0.86
C VAL A 441 -0.08 -12.37 -0.48
N ASN A 442 -0.06 -13.10 -1.61
CA ASN A 442 -0.13 -12.53 -2.94
C ASN A 442 -1.54 -12.07 -3.38
N VAL A 443 -2.54 -12.16 -2.51
CA VAL A 443 -3.93 -11.74 -2.76
C VAL A 443 -4.58 -12.50 -3.93
N ASN A 444 -4.06 -13.68 -4.28
CA ASN A 444 -4.70 -14.55 -5.27
C ASN A 444 -5.85 -15.35 -4.66
N GLN A 445 -5.82 -15.54 -3.32
CA GLN A 445 -6.86 -16.22 -2.57
C GLN A 445 -7.20 -15.47 -1.28
N ARG A 446 -8.43 -15.62 -0.82
CA ARG A 446 -8.88 -15.06 0.47
C ARG A 446 -8.25 -15.83 1.64
N PRO A 447 -7.99 -15.17 2.80
CA PRO A 447 -7.42 -15.84 3.99
C PRO A 447 -8.19 -17.10 4.43
N ALA A 448 -9.52 -17.11 4.26
CA ALA A 448 -10.36 -18.26 4.58
C ALA A 448 -10.01 -19.54 3.79
N SER A 449 -9.31 -19.44 2.64
CA SER A 449 -8.89 -20.61 1.87
C SER A 449 -7.87 -21.48 2.61
N LEU A 450 -7.13 -20.90 3.58
CA LEU A 450 -6.18 -21.64 4.43
C LEU A 450 -6.89 -22.64 5.33
N LEU A 451 -8.18 -22.45 5.61
CA LEU A 451 -9.00 -23.33 6.46
C LEU A 451 -9.67 -24.47 5.68
N ARG A 452 -9.44 -24.58 4.36
CA ARG A 452 -9.97 -25.69 3.56
C ARG A 452 -9.51 -27.04 4.13
N PRO A 453 -10.36 -28.09 4.13
CA PRO A 453 -10.06 -29.36 4.81
C PRO A 453 -8.71 -29.98 4.43
N GLY A 454 -8.33 -29.92 3.14
CA GLY A 454 -7.05 -30.44 2.65
C GLY A 454 -5.84 -29.70 3.22
N THR A 455 -5.89 -28.38 3.38
CA THR A 455 -4.81 -27.57 3.96
C THR A 455 -4.77 -27.76 5.47
N ALA A 456 -5.94 -27.69 6.15
CA ALA A 456 -6.03 -27.86 7.60
C ALA A 456 -5.52 -29.24 8.06
N LEU A 457 -5.83 -30.31 7.32
CA LEU A 457 -5.33 -31.65 7.63
C LEU A 457 -3.80 -31.73 7.52
N ARG A 458 -3.20 -31.06 6.52
CA ARG A 458 -1.74 -30.99 6.37
C ARG A 458 -1.10 -30.18 7.48
N VAL A 459 -1.72 -29.07 7.89
CA VAL A 459 -1.26 -28.29 9.06
C VAL A 459 -1.23 -29.17 10.31
N LEU A 460 -2.32 -29.90 10.60
CA LEU A 460 -2.38 -30.80 11.74
C LEU A 460 -1.30 -31.90 11.68
N ARG A 461 -1.13 -32.54 10.51
CA ARG A 461 -0.10 -33.58 10.30
C ARG A 461 1.33 -33.04 10.45
N GLY A 462 1.62 -31.86 9.90
CA GLY A 462 2.94 -31.23 9.99
C GLY A 462 3.34 -30.93 11.43
N ASN A 463 2.39 -30.53 12.28
CA ASN A 463 2.66 -30.29 13.71
C ASN A 463 2.84 -31.59 14.51
N LEU A 464 2.17 -32.69 14.14
CA LEU A 464 2.41 -34.00 14.74
C LEU A 464 3.81 -34.52 14.41
N HIS A 465 4.27 -34.30 13.17
CA HIS A 465 5.62 -34.68 12.76
C HIS A 465 6.69 -33.93 13.56
N ASP A 466 6.52 -32.61 13.75
CA ASP A 466 7.47 -31.76 14.49
C ASP A 466 7.54 -32.12 15.99
N ARG A 467 6.39 -32.46 16.60
CA ARG A 467 6.38 -32.96 18.00
C ARG A 467 7.11 -34.29 18.13
N LEU A 468 6.92 -35.20 17.18
CA LEU A 468 7.57 -36.52 17.18
C LEU A 468 9.07 -36.46 16.84
N SER A 469 9.53 -35.46 16.09
CA SER A 469 10.96 -35.25 15.83
C SER A 469 11.68 -34.56 17.00
N VAL A 470 11.03 -33.63 17.69
CA VAL A 470 11.55 -33.02 18.93
C VAL A 470 11.61 -34.03 20.08
N ASP A 471 10.62 -34.93 20.21
CA ASP A 471 10.67 -36.02 21.20
C ASP A 471 11.75 -37.07 20.87
N ARG A 472 12.18 -37.18 19.60
CA ARG A 472 13.27 -38.09 19.20
C ARG A 472 14.67 -37.51 19.44
N THR A 473 14.81 -36.19 19.52
CA THR A 473 16.07 -35.54 19.93
C THR A 473 16.18 -35.37 21.46
N ALA A 474 15.09 -35.62 22.20
CA ALA A 474 15.08 -35.73 23.66
C ALA A 474 15.24 -37.18 24.14
N GLY A 475 16.37 -37.83 23.79
CA GLY A 475 16.85 -39.10 24.37
C GLY A 475 18.17 -38.86 25.13
N PRO A 476 18.47 -39.63 26.20
CA PRO A 476 19.31 -39.18 27.30
C PRO A 476 20.76 -38.95 26.85
N PHE A 477 21.33 -37.82 27.28
CA PHE A 477 22.77 -37.56 27.24
C PHE A 477 23.57 -38.81 27.65
N PRO A 478 24.57 -39.26 26.87
CA PRO A 478 25.61 -40.11 27.44
C PRO A 478 26.39 -39.29 28.45
N ALA A 479 26.63 -39.89 29.61
CA ALA A 479 27.31 -39.30 30.74
C ALA A 479 28.64 -38.65 30.35
N SER A 480 28.93 -37.53 31.02
CA SER A 480 30.20 -36.84 31.13
C SER A 480 31.41 -37.77 30.95
N GLY A 481 32.16 -37.58 29.87
CA GLY A 481 33.55 -38.05 29.79
C GLY A 481 34.36 -37.31 30.85
N ALA A 482 35.11 -38.07 31.66
CA ALA A 482 36.00 -37.57 32.68
C ALA A 482 37.04 -36.61 32.08
N ILE A 483 37.23 -35.47 32.74
CA ILE A 483 38.38 -34.59 32.54
C ILE A 483 39.59 -35.30 33.15
N GLU A 484 40.56 -35.70 32.31
CA GLU A 484 41.88 -36.11 32.79
C GLU A 484 42.58 -34.90 33.46
N PRO A 485 43.23 -35.09 34.63
CA PRO A 485 43.97 -34.02 35.28
C PRO A 485 45.29 -33.75 34.56
N LEU A 486 45.55 -32.47 34.27
CA LEU A 486 46.84 -31.95 33.80
C LEU A 486 47.99 -32.36 34.74
N PRO A 487 49.18 -32.70 34.23
CA PRO A 487 50.33 -33.02 35.06
C PRO A 487 50.92 -31.77 35.71
N SER A 488 51.19 -31.89 37.01
CA SER A 488 51.87 -30.91 37.84
C SER A 488 53.31 -30.66 37.39
N LEU A 489 53.67 -29.39 37.17
CA LEU A 489 55.06 -28.94 37.00
C LEU A 489 55.83 -28.98 38.34
N PRO A 490 57.13 -29.32 38.34
CA PRO A 490 57.90 -29.45 39.57
C PRO A 490 58.31 -28.10 40.15
N THR A 491 58.15 -27.99 41.46
CA THR A 491 58.79 -27.02 42.35
C THR A 491 60.31 -27.14 42.27
N SER A 492 61.00 -26.03 41.95
CA SER A 492 62.40 -25.82 42.31
C SER A 492 62.47 -24.67 43.31
N ALA A 493 62.80 -25.01 44.55
CA ALA A 493 63.46 -24.10 45.48
C ALA A 493 64.97 -24.31 45.29
N ASP A 494 65.65 -23.28 44.82
CA ASP A 494 66.91 -22.72 45.36
C ASP A 494 67.32 -21.50 44.54
#